data_AF-A0A0D6QPY6-F1
#
_entry.id   AF-A0A0D6QPY6-F1
#
_cell.length_a   1.000
_cell.length_b   1.000
_cell.length_c   1.000
_cell.angle_alpha   90.00
_cell.angle_beta   90.00
_cell.angle_gamma   90.00
#
_symmetry.space_group_name_H-M   'P 1'
#
loop_
_entity.id
_entity.type
_entity.pdbx_description
1 polymer ?
#
loop_
_entity_poly.entity_id
_entity_poly.type
_entity_poly.pdbx_seq_one_letter_code
_entity_poly.pdbx_strand_id
1 'polypeptide(L)' 'MHGVLAVPERWRRAVLSCWPVEGGPGVRRPRPPVCWPGDALILAERLLGL' A
#
# COMPACT_ATOMS: atom_id res chain seq x y z
N MET A 1 -12.45 -6.66 -15.49
CA MET A 1 -11.22 -7.25 -14.92
C MET A 1 -11.17 -6.92 -13.44
N HIS A 2 -10.76 -7.88 -12.60
CA HIS A 2 -10.60 -7.70 -11.16
C HIS A 2 -9.13 -7.91 -10.77
N GLY A 3 -8.77 -7.54 -9.53
CA GLY A 3 -7.42 -7.70 -9.00
C GLY A 3 -6.51 -6.49 -9.25
N VAL A 4 -5.23 -6.65 -8.91
CA VAL A 4 -4.26 -5.54 -8.88
C VAL A 4 -4.16 -4.84 -10.23
N LEU A 5 -4.13 -5.58 -11.34
CA LEU A 5 -4.01 -5.00 -12.70
C LEU A 5 -5.26 -4.22 -13.15
N ALA A 6 -6.40 -4.37 -12.48
CA ALA A 6 -7.60 -3.57 -12.75
C ALA A 6 -7.48 -2.14 -12.21
N VAL A 7 -6.56 -1.89 -11.27
CA VAL A 7 -6.29 -0.57 -10.71
C VAL A 7 -5.23 0.12 -11.59
N PRO A 8 -5.49 1.34 -12.10
CA PRO A 8 -4.51 2.03 -12.93
C PRO A 8 -3.19 2.23 -12.19
N GLU A 9 -2.08 2.09 -12.93
CA GLU A 9 -0.73 2.08 -12.36
C GLU A 9 -0.43 3.28 -11.46
N ARG A 10 -0.85 4.48 -11.85
CA ARG A 10 -0.66 5.70 -11.05
C ARG A 10 -1.20 5.57 -9.62
N TRP A 11 -2.36 4.93 -9.48
CA TRP A 11 -3.01 4.72 -8.19
C TRP A 11 -2.36 3.60 -7.42
N ARG A 12 -2.00 2.49 -8.10
CA ARG A 12 -1.23 1.41 -7.47
C ARG A 12 0.07 1.92 -6.86
N ARG A 13 0.85 2.70 -7.61
CA ARG A 13 2.10 3.28 -7.13
C ARG A 13 1.84 4.17 -5.91
N ALA A 14 0.90 5.10 -6.01
CA ALA A 14 0.58 6.02 -4.91
C ALA A 14 0.16 5.30 -3.62
N VAL A 15 -0.67 4.25 -3.73
CA VAL A 15 -1.07 3.45 -2.58
C VAL A 15 0.11 2.65 -2.05
N LEU A 16 0.74 1.83 -2.88
CA LEU A 16 1.80 0.89 -2.44
C LEU A 16 3.09 1.60 -1.96
N SER A 17 3.29 2.87 -2.30
CA SER A 17 4.40 3.69 -1.80
C SER A 17 4.03 4.61 -0.64
N CYS A 18 2.84 4.46 -0.05
CA CYS A 18 2.39 5.36 1.02
C CYS A 18 3.03 4.98 2.36
N TRP A 19 4.06 5.74 2.74
CA TRP A 19 4.78 5.59 4.00
C TRP A 19 4.66 6.88 4.83
N PRO A 20 3.55 7.08 5.57
CA PRO A 20 3.31 8.30 6.35
C PRO A 20 4.13 8.29 7.64
N VAL A 21 5.44 8.41 7.49
CA VAL A 21 6.42 8.50 8.57
C VAL A 21 6.34 9.84 9.29
N GLU A 22 6.63 9.84 10.58
CA GLU A 22 6.70 11.08 11.37
C GLU A 22 7.77 12.03 10.80
N GLY A 23 7.43 13.32 10.71
CA GLY A 23 8.29 14.34 10.09
C GLY A 23 8.38 14.27 8.55
N GLY A 24 7.70 13.32 7.91
CA GLY A 24 7.70 13.18 6.46
C GLY A 24 7.04 14.37 5.73
N PRO A 25 7.49 14.71 4.51
CA PRO A 25 6.88 15.78 3.71
C PRO A 25 5.37 15.56 3.51
N GLY A 26 4.57 16.55 3.89
CA GLY A 26 3.10 16.48 3.76
C GLY A 26 2.39 15.55 4.76
N VAL A 27 3.12 14.91 5.68
CA VAL A 27 2.52 14.03 6.70
C VAL A 27 1.97 14.87 7.85
N ARG A 28 0.65 15.10 7.82
CA ARG A 28 -0.07 15.77 8.94
C ARG A 28 -0.39 14.83 10.10
N ARG A 29 -0.53 13.53 9.82
CA ARG A 29 -0.88 12.52 10.82
C ARG A 29 -0.15 11.22 10.50
N PRO A 30 0.95 10.92 11.22
CA PRO A 30 1.68 9.67 11.04
C PRO A 30 0.76 8.47 11.27
N ARG A 31 1.12 7.33 10.67
CA ARG A 31 0.43 6.05 10.91
C ARG A 31 1.42 5.00 11.39
N PRO A 32 1.00 4.12 12.31
CA PRO A 32 1.82 2.98 12.68
C PRO A 32 2.01 2.03 11.48
N PRO A 33 3.14 1.29 11.41
CA PRO A 33 3.47 0.44 10.26
C PRO A 33 2.40 -0.59 9.87
N VAL A 34 1.64 -1.10 10.84
CA VAL A 34 0.53 -2.04 10.59
C VAL A 34 -0.59 -1.46 9.71
N CYS A 35 -0.68 -0.13 9.62
CA CYS A 35 -1.63 0.54 8.74
C CYS A 35 -1.04 0.88 7.36
N TRP A 36 0.22 0.52 7.11
CA TRP A 36 0.88 0.80 5.85
C TRP A 36 0.50 -0.26 4.81
N PRO A 37 0.48 0.11 3.51
CA PRO A 37 0.03 -0.77 2.45
C PRO A 37 1.09 -1.79 1.99
N GLY A 38 2.33 -1.71 2.49
CA GLY A 38 3.43 -2.59 2.09
C GLY A 38 3.11 -4.08 2.16
N ASP A 39 2.44 -4.49 3.24
CA ASP A 39 2.14 -5.90 3.48
C ASP A 39 0.90 -6.39 2.72
N ALA A 40 0.15 -5.50 2.06
CA ALA A 40 -1.12 -5.85 1.43
C ALA A 40 -0.94 -6.83 0.26
N LEU A 41 0.12 -6.68 -0.54
CA LEU A 41 0.41 -7.60 -1.64
C LEU A 41 0.92 -8.95 -1.13
N ILE A 42 1.79 -8.94 -0.12
CA ILE A 42 2.30 -10.15 0.53
C ILE A 42 1.14 -10.96 1.12
N LEU A 43 0.21 -10.27 1.78
CA LEU A 43 -1.00 -10.91 2.31
C LEU A 43 -1.85 -11.52 1.19
N ALA A 44 -2.06 -10.79 0.10
CA ALA A 44 -2.82 -11.28 -1.05
C ALA A 44 -2.17 -12.52 -1.69
N GLU A 45 -0.85 -12.53 -1.88
CA GLU A 45 -0.09 -13.67 -2.39
C GLU A 45 -0.28 -14.89 -1.49
N ARG A 46 -0.13 -14.72 -0.17
CA ARG A 46 -0.35 -15.81 0.81
C ARG A 46 -1.77 -16.36 0.79
N LEU A 47 -2.78 -15.50 0.65
CA LEU A 47 -4.19 -15.92 0.55
C LEU A 47 -4.47 -16.70 -0.74
N LEU A 48 -3.72 -16.42 -1.81
CA LEU A 48 -3.81 -17.13 -3.09
C LEU A 48 -2.93 -18.40 -3.14
N GLY A 49 -2.07 -18.62 -2.15
CA GLY A 49 -1.12 -19.75 -2.13
C GLY A 49 0.05 -19.58 -3.10
N LEU A 50 0.45 -18.34 -3.36
CA LEU A 50 1.60 -17.97 -4.21
C LEU A 50 2.89 -17.82 -3.41
#